data_AF-A0A1I8AWF9-F1
#
_entry.id   AF-A0A1I8AWF9-F1
#
_cell.length_a   1.000
_cell.length_b   1.000
_cell.length_c   1.000
_cell.angle_alpha   90.00
_cell.angle_beta   90.00
_cell.angle_gamma   90.00
#
_symmetry.space_group_name_H-M   'P 1'
#
loop_
_entity.id
_entity.type
_entity.pdbx_description
1 polymer ?
#
loop_
_entity_poly.entity_id
_entity_poly.type
_entity_poly.pdbx_seq_one_letter_code
_entity_poly.pdbx_strand_id
1 'polypeptide(L)'
;MSGPSYLLTREAISKILQYASQVKAIHLEDALFTGIIAGKANISQCGHWAKFNTFQKMSENLGCEDCVPLLITSVANVAINESYKELNNIACI
;
A
#
# COMPACT_ATOMS: atom_id res chain seq x y z
N MET A 1 -8.12 -8.07 -2.26
CA MET A 1 -6.71 -7.97 -1.80
C MET A 1 -6.75 -7.82 -0.29
N SER A 2 -6.01 -8.60 0.49
CA SER A 2 -5.80 -8.30 1.92
C SER A 2 -4.32 -8.05 2.12
N GLY A 3 -3.95 -6.90 2.65
CA GLY A 3 -2.57 -6.51 2.79
C GLY A 3 -2.46 -5.28 3.68
N PRO A 4 -1.24 -4.84 3.98
CA PRO A 4 -1.02 -3.71 4.88
C PRO A 4 -1.58 -2.38 4.37
N SER A 5 -1.68 -2.22 3.05
CA SER A 5 -2.12 -0.99 2.40
C SER A 5 -2.33 -1.20 0.90
N TYR A 6 -2.77 -0.15 0.23
CA TYR A 6 -2.93 -0.06 -1.22
C TYR A 6 -2.72 1.38 -1.70
N LEU A 7 -2.39 1.53 -2.99
CA LEU A 7 -2.33 2.83 -3.66
C LEU A 7 -3.42 2.90 -4.72
N LEU A 8 -4.02 4.08 -4.87
CA LEU A 8 -5.08 4.35 -5.83
C LEU A 8 -4.72 5.58 -6.65
N THR A 9 -5.07 5.55 -7.94
CA THR A 9 -5.01 6.75 -8.77
C THR A 9 -6.13 7.71 -8.38
N ARG A 10 -5.95 9.00 -8.68
CA ARG A 10 -6.99 10.02 -8.47
C ARG A 10 -8.32 9.66 -9.16
N GLU A 11 -8.24 9.08 -10.34
CA GLU A 11 -9.42 8.65 -11.12
C GLU A 11 -10.14 7.48 -10.44
N ALA A 12 -9.38 6.50 -9.92
CA ALA A 12 -9.94 5.39 -9.17
C ALA A 12 -10.66 5.88 -7.90
N ILE A 13 -10.07 6.82 -7.16
CA ILE A 13 -10.69 7.43 -5.97
C ILE A 13 -12.01 8.12 -6.34
N SER A 14 -12.00 8.93 -7.41
CA SER A 14 -13.19 9.65 -7.87
C SER A 14 -14.34 8.69 -8.19
N LYS A 15 -14.03 7.57 -8.89
CA LYS A 15 -15.01 6.52 -9.17
C LYS A 15 -15.49 5.83 -7.89
N ILE A 16 -14.58 5.45 -7.00
CA ILE A 16 -14.94 4.83 -5.72
C ILE A 16 -15.95 5.69 -4.95
N LEU A 17 -15.69 6.99 -4.82
CA LEU A 17 -16.56 7.91 -4.09
C LEU A 17 -17.96 8.03 -4.73
N GLN A 18 -18.06 8.00 -6.06
CA GLN A 18 -19.34 8.03 -6.77
C GLN A 18 -20.20 6.78 -6.50
N TYR A 19 -19.57 5.62 -6.34
CA TYR A 19 -20.26 4.35 -6.12
C TYR A 19 -20.45 4.01 -4.63
N ALA A 20 -19.73 4.66 -3.72
CA ALA A 20 -19.78 4.39 -2.28
C ALA A 20 -21.19 4.56 -1.70
N SER A 21 -21.94 5.57 -2.15
CA SER A 21 -23.34 5.80 -1.72
C SER A 21 -24.33 4.73 -2.17
N GLN A 22 -23.94 3.89 -3.13
CA GLN A 22 -24.78 2.85 -3.74
C GLN A 22 -24.53 1.45 -3.16
N VAL A 23 -23.72 1.34 -2.11
CA VAL A 23 -23.32 0.08 -1.49
C VAL A 23 -23.55 0.18 0.01
N LYS A 24 -24.04 -0.89 0.62
CA LYS A 24 -24.20 -0.96 2.07
C LYS A 24 -22.81 -1.06 2.72
N ALA A 25 -22.53 -0.17 3.67
CA ALA A 25 -21.29 -0.21 4.42
C ALA A 25 -21.14 -1.54 5.19
N ILE A 26 -19.91 -2.04 5.23
CA ILE A 26 -19.50 -3.21 6.01
C ILE A 26 -18.29 -2.85 6.87
N HIS A 27 -18.02 -3.62 7.92
CA HIS A 27 -16.91 -3.36 8.86
C HIS A 27 -15.52 -3.74 8.32
N LEU A 28 -15.43 -4.23 7.10
CA LEU A 28 -14.16 -4.62 6.47
C LEU A 28 -13.84 -3.63 5.34
N GLU A 29 -13.09 -2.58 5.68
CA GLU A 29 -12.84 -1.41 4.83
C GLU A 29 -12.14 -1.76 3.52
N ASP A 30 -11.02 -2.48 3.56
CA ASP A 30 -10.34 -3.01 2.38
C ASP A 30 -11.29 -3.75 1.43
N ALA A 31 -12.13 -4.65 1.97
CA ALA A 31 -13.06 -5.43 1.17
C ALA A 31 -14.18 -4.56 0.58
N LEU A 32 -14.64 -3.55 1.33
CA LEU A 32 -15.64 -2.59 0.86
C LEU A 32 -15.10 -1.77 -0.32
N PHE A 33 -13.96 -1.11 -0.16
CA PHE A 33 -13.45 -0.14 -1.13
C PHE A 33 -12.71 -0.80 -2.28
N THR A 34 -11.76 -1.70 -1.99
CA THR A 34 -10.92 -2.34 -3.01
C THR A 34 -11.56 -3.61 -3.60
N GLY A 35 -12.54 -4.20 -2.93
CA GLY A 35 -13.28 -5.35 -3.44
C GLY A 35 -14.60 -4.95 -4.08
N ILE A 36 -15.59 -4.65 -3.25
CA ILE A 36 -17.00 -4.49 -3.66
C ILE A 36 -17.18 -3.24 -4.53
N ILE A 37 -16.78 -2.07 -4.03
CA ILE A 37 -16.96 -0.80 -4.74
C ILE A 37 -16.09 -0.76 -6.00
N ALA A 38 -14.81 -1.18 -5.91
CA ALA A 38 -13.94 -1.27 -7.08
C ALA A 38 -14.49 -2.19 -8.17
N GLY A 39 -15.04 -3.35 -7.80
CA GLY A 39 -15.70 -4.26 -8.74
C GLY A 39 -16.92 -3.62 -9.41
N LYS A 40 -17.78 -2.94 -8.63
CA LYS A 40 -18.95 -2.22 -9.16
C LYS A 40 -18.58 -1.06 -10.08
N ALA A 41 -17.46 -0.38 -9.80
CA ALA A 41 -16.92 0.71 -10.59
C ALA A 41 -16.04 0.25 -11.77
N ASN A 42 -15.90 -1.07 -11.98
CA ASN A 42 -15.03 -1.69 -12.98
C ASN A 42 -13.59 -1.15 -12.95
N ILE A 43 -13.02 -1.07 -11.74
CA ILE A 43 -11.63 -0.64 -11.51
C ILE A 43 -10.74 -1.88 -11.51
N SER A 44 -9.76 -1.91 -12.42
CA SER A 44 -8.75 -2.95 -12.49
C SER A 44 -7.83 -2.92 -11.26
N GLN A 45 -7.53 -4.10 -10.72
CA GLN A 45 -6.62 -4.27 -9.59
C GLN A 45 -5.30 -4.88 -10.06
N CYS A 46 -4.18 -4.31 -9.62
CA CYS A 46 -2.84 -4.81 -9.91
C CYS A 46 -2.17 -5.25 -8.59
N GLY A 47 -1.73 -6.51 -8.53
CA GLY A 47 -1.01 -7.03 -7.37
C GLY A 47 0.45 -6.60 -7.38
N HIS A 48 0.88 -5.87 -6.34
CA HIS A 48 2.27 -5.48 -6.13
C HIS A 48 2.83 -6.02 -4.80
N TRP A 49 2.51 -7.27 -4.47
CA TRP A 49 2.84 -7.87 -3.17
C TRP A 49 4.33 -7.75 -2.78
N ALA A 50 5.25 -7.86 -3.74
CA ALA A 50 6.68 -7.69 -3.49
C ALA A 50 7.08 -6.27 -3.04
N LYS A 51 6.28 -5.24 -3.38
CA LYS A 51 6.50 -3.84 -3.01
C LYS A 51 5.75 -3.40 -1.75
N PHE A 52 4.81 -4.22 -1.28
CA PHE A 52 3.97 -4.00 -0.11
C PHE A 52 4.21 -5.16 0.86
N ASN A 53 5.39 -5.16 1.48
CA ASN A 53 5.85 -6.29 2.29
C ASN A 53 5.46 -6.09 3.76
N THR A 54 5.05 -7.19 4.40
CA THR A 54 4.82 -7.29 5.84
C THR A 54 5.91 -8.23 6.36
N PHE A 55 6.82 -7.72 7.19
CA PHE A 55 7.92 -8.49 7.79
C PHE A 55 8.98 -9.02 6.80
N GLN A 56 9.90 -8.14 6.44
CA GLN A 56 11.30 -8.54 6.39
C GLN A 56 12.06 -7.44 7.12
N LYS A 57 12.94 -7.78 8.07
CA LYS A 57 13.96 -6.85 8.57
C LYS A 57 14.46 -6.09 7.33
N MET A 58 14.40 -4.75 7.30
CA MET A 58 15.09 -3.98 6.27
C MET A 58 16.46 -4.63 6.17
N SER A 59 16.70 -5.34 5.05
CA SER A 59 17.91 -6.14 4.97
C SER A 59 19.04 -5.15 5.16
N GLU A 60 20.06 -5.54 5.92
CA GLU A 60 21.21 -4.68 6.23
C GLU A 60 21.97 -4.22 4.95
N ASN A 61 21.48 -4.63 3.77
CA ASN A 61 21.95 -4.29 2.44
C ASN A 61 20.75 -3.95 1.51
N LEU A 62 19.93 -2.92 1.82
CA LEU A 62 19.07 -2.31 0.80
C LEU A 62 19.95 -1.62 -0.24
N GLY A 63 20.46 -2.39 -1.19
CA GLY A 63 21.06 -1.87 -2.42
C GLY A 63 19.96 -1.37 -3.35
N CYS A 64 20.28 -0.37 -4.17
CA CYS A 64 19.35 0.20 -5.15
C CYS A 64 19.03 -0.74 -6.32
N GLU A 65 19.51 -1.99 -6.28
CA GLU A 65 19.46 -2.90 -7.42
C GLU A 65 18.18 -3.72 -7.54
N ASP A 66 17.31 -3.84 -6.53
CA ASP A 66 16.01 -4.47 -6.75
C ASP A 66 14.90 -4.03 -5.79
N CYS A 67 13.84 -3.46 -6.38
CA CYS A 67 12.52 -3.25 -5.77
C CYS A 67 12.51 -2.71 -4.33
N VAL A 68 12.87 -1.43 -4.16
CA VAL A 68 12.64 -0.70 -2.90
C VAL A 68 11.16 -0.82 -2.51
N PRO A 69 10.84 -1.33 -1.30
CA PRO A 69 9.46 -1.45 -0.85
C PRO A 69 8.82 -0.07 -0.71
N LEU A 70 7.59 0.09 -1.21
CA LEU A 70 6.83 1.34 -1.10
C LEU A 70 6.21 1.51 0.28
N LEU A 71 5.97 0.42 0.99
CA LEU A 71 5.33 0.43 2.29
C LEU A 71 5.80 -0.78 3.12
N ILE A 72 6.18 -0.49 4.37
CA ILE A 72 6.53 -1.46 5.41
C ILE A 72 5.63 -1.16 6.62
N THR A 73 4.92 -2.16 7.13
CA THR A 73 4.04 -2.00 8.32
C THR A 73 4.54 -2.79 9.52
N SER A 74 3.99 -2.48 10.70
CA SER A 74 4.39 -3.06 11.99
C SER A 74 5.78 -2.64 12.48
N VAL A 75 6.23 -1.44 12.10
CA VAL A 75 7.36 -0.76 12.74
C VAL A 75 6.88 -0.04 14.00
N ALA A 76 7.55 -0.27 15.14
CA ALA A 76 7.33 0.53 16.34
C ALA A 76 7.59 2.02 16.03
N ASN A 77 6.88 2.96 16.66
CA ASN A 77 6.99 4.40 16.36
C ASN A 77 8.43 4.94 16.35
N VAL A 78 9.33 4.36 17.16
CA VAL A 78 10.76 4.75 17.22
C VAL A 78 11.50 4.36 15.94
N ALA A 79 11.12 3.24 15.32
CA ALA A 79 11.78 2.71 14.13
C ALA A 79 11.50 3.54 12.86
N ILE A 80 10.40 4.29 12.76
CA ILE A 80 10.09 5.07 11.54
C ILE A 80 11.14 6.16 11.30
N ASN A 81 11.47 6.95 12.33
CA ASN A 81 12.44 8.03 12.19
C ASN A 81 13.87 7.51 11.95
N GLU A 82 14.23 6.39 12.56
CA GLU A 82 15.52 5.72 12.34
C GLU A 82 15.59 5.16 10.92
N SER A 83 14.55 4.47 10.45
CA SER A 83 14.44 3.99 9.07
C SER A 83 14.51 5.12 8.04
N TYR A 84 13.87 6.27 8.29
CA TYR A 84 13.99 7.43 7.39
C TYR A 84 15.42 7.98 7.31
N LYS A 85 16.15 8.00 8.44
CA LYS A 85 17.56 8.43 8.45
C LYS A 85 18.43 7.43 7.68
N GLU A 86 18.20 6.13 7.86
CA GLU A 86 18.90 5.08 7.13
C GLU A 86 18.63 5.16 5.63
N LEU A 87 17.38 5.37 5.20
CA LEU A 87 17.00 5.53 3.79
C LEU A 87 17.71 6.73 3.14
N ASN A 88 17.85 7.86 3.84
CA ASN A 88 18.57 9.04 3.31
C ASN A 88 20.07 8.80 3.08
N ASN A 89 20.64 7.77 3.71
CA ASN A 89 22.05 7.41 3.55
C ASN A 89 22.25 6.37 2.42
N ILE A 90 21.17 5.86 1.82
CA ILE A 90 21.25 4.98 0.65
C ILE A 90 21.51 5.84 -0.57
N ALA A 91 22.74 5.81 -1.09
CA ALA A 91 23.11 6.48 -2.33
C ALA A 91 22.62 5.67 -3.53
N CYS A 92 21.45 6.01 -4.07
CA CYS A 92 21.03 5.55 -5.38
C CYS A 92 21.55 6.50 -6.45
N ILE A 93 22.38 5.96 -7.36
CA ILE A 93 22.97 6.66 -8.51
C ILE A 93 21.91 6.80 -9.61
#